data_AF-A0A1C5SEZ4-F1
#
_entry.id   AF-A0A1C5SEZ4-F1
#
_cell.length_a   1.000
_cell.length_b   1.000
_cell.length_c   1.000
_cell.angle_alpha   90.00
_cell.angle_beta   90.00
_cell.angle_gamma   90.00
#
_symmetry.space_group_name_H-M   'P 1'
#
loop_
_entity.id
_entity.type
_entity.pdbx_description
1 polymer ?
#
loop_
_entity_poly.entity_id
_entity_poly.type
_entity_poly.pdbx_seq_one_letter_code
_entity_poly.pdbx_strand_id
1 'polypeptide(L)'
;MNNIGKKVISVVVAIVILLMLCAGIHFGVTGTTEARINKITHKHDGENYYNGIGGRASVEEELDYMILKYTGNLPDPDRGIVDSDTEMDPNPSEVDEDIGEDLDKLKQVLADELKSVPTGIVFHASDKITEQQVFDILSENAAYANGYDGILLKSFRCRKTAIEDGNAEFQLQINYQRNVEEVKQIKAKVVKETDAVMDKLKLDGMSDYEKVKAINTYLCDTVEYPAQEPYSDVSHTAYGSFVEHSAVCDGYARAADILCEEAGVNCQIVIGEVRNGGGHAWNLVQLDGQWYQWDVCWNDGGSSRREYFLVTDAFMEKSRTWDKTEFPKSATHSYSYN
;
A
#
# COMPACT_ATOMS: atom_id res chain seq x y z
N MET A 1 27.42 20.18 -24.89
CA MET A 1 27.20 18.72 -25.08
C MET A 1 27.80 18.01 -23.88
N ASN A 2 26.99 17.38 -23.02
CA ASN A 2 27.33 16.46 -21.89
C ASN A 2 26.51 16.59 -20.58
N ASN A 3 25.26 17.08 -20.63
CA ASN A 3 24.29 16.88 -19.51
C ASN A 3 23.17 15.88 -19.83
N ILE A 4 22.82 15.71 -21.11
CA ILE A 4 21.75 14.80 -21.55
C ILE A 4 22.19 13.33 -21.43
N GLY A 5 23.44 13.02 -21.82
CA GLY A 5 23.99 11.66 -21.72
C GLY A 5 24.12 11.15 -20.29
N LYS A 6 24.36 12.02 -19.30
CA LYS A 6 24.47 11.62 -17.88
C LYS A 6 23.12 11.30 -17.25
N LYS A 7 22.07 12.07 -17.57
CA LYS A 7 20.70 11.82 -17.07
C LYS A 7 20.07 10.55 -17.65
N VAL A 8 20.28 10.30 -18.95
CA VAL A 8 19.78 9.06 -19.60
C VAL A 8 20.49 7.83 -19.04
N ILE A 9 21.79 7.91 -18.76
CA ILE A 9 22.53 6.83 -18.10
C ILE A 9 22.02 6.61 -16.67
N SER A 10 21.74 7.65 -15.89
CA SER A 10 21.17 7.51 -14.54
C SER A 10 19.77 6.87 -14.52
N VAL A 11 18.89 7.20 -15.47
CA VAL A 11 17.55 6.62 -15.56
C VAL A 11 17.61 5.15 -15.99
N VAL A 12 18.45 4.80 -16.95
CA VAL A 12 18.66 3.40 -17.35
C VAL A 12 19.29 2.60 -16.22
N VAL A 13 20.23 3.19 -15.47
CA VAL A 13 20.86 2.55 -14.31
C VAL A 13 19.85 2.37 -13.16
N ALA A 14 18.98 3.35 -12.87
CA ALA A 14 17.94 3.22 -11.85
C ALA A 14 16.90 2.14 -12.21
N ILE A 15 16.47 2.07 -13.48
CA ILE A 15 15.54 1.04 -13.95
C ILE A 15 16.21 -0.35 -13.92
N VAL A 16 17.49 -0.45 -14.27
CA VAL A 16 18.26 -1.71 -14.20
C VAL A 16 18.49 -2.14 -12.75
N ILE A 17 18.76 -1.21 -11.83
CA ILE A 17 18.89 -1.49 -10.39
C ILE A 17 17.55 -1.92 -9.80
N LEU A 18 16.45 -1.26 -10.14
CA LEU A 18 15.10 -1.62 -9.70
C LEU A 18 14.69 -3.02 -10.22
N LEU A 19 15.00 -3.33 -11.49
CA LEU A 19 14.79 -4.66 -12.07
C LEU A 19 15.71 -5.74 -11.45
N MET A 20 16.93 -5.38 -11.03
CA MET A 20 17.84 -6.28 -10.31
C MET A 20 17.42 -6.51 -8.86
N LEU A 21 16.80 -5.52 -8.20
CA LEU A 21 16.30 -5.63 -6.84
C LEU A 21 14.99 -6.43 -6.78
N CYS A 22 14.12 -6.31 -7.78
CA CYS A 22 12.92 -7.16 -7.90
C CYS A 22 13.26 -8.62 -8.30
N ALA A 23 14.42 -8.86 -8.93
CA ALA A 23 14.87 -10.19 -9.34
C ALA A 23 15.94 -10.72 -8.37
N GLY A 24 15.52 -11.10 -7.16
CA GLY A 24 16.34 -11.85 -6.22
C GLY A 24 16.76 -13.23 -6.76
N ILE A 25 17.88 -13.23 -7.48
CA ILE A 25 18.85 -14.30 -7.79
C ILE A 25 18.55 -15.31 -8.95
N HIS A 26 19.58 -15.39 -9.83
CA HIS A 26 20.00 -16.43 -10.78
C HIS A 26 19.66 -16.25 -12.29
N PHE A 27 20.77 -16.10 -13.04
CA PHE A 27 20.97 -16.22 -14.49
C PHE A 27 19.82 -16.82 -15.33
N GLY A 28 19.40 -16.07 -16.35
CA GLY A 28 18.94 -16.67 -17.61
C GLY A 28 17.55 -16.29 -18.09
N VAL A 29 17.28 -15.01 -18.38
CA VAL A 29 16.18 -14.62 -19.29
C VAL A 29 16.66 -13.50 -20.22
N THR A 30 17.43 -13.85 -21.24
CA THR A 30 17.82 -12.95 -22.33
C THR A 30 16.82 -13.10 -23.48
N GLY A 31 15.88 -12.16 -23.60
CA GLY A 31 15.06 -12.08 -24.82
C GLY A 31 13.89 -11.10 -24.78
N THR A 32 13.24 -10.89 -23.63
CA THR A 32 12.04 -10.03 -23.52
C THR A 32 12.35 -8.61 -23.03
N THR A 33 13.40 -8.45 -22.22
CA THR A 33 13.81 -7.17 -21.64
C THR A 33 14.42 -6.22 -22.68
N GLU A 34 15.28 -6.71 -23.58
CA GLU A 34 15.89 -5.90 -24.65
C GLU A 34 14.85 -5.36 -25.65
N ALA A 35 13.84 -6.16 -26.01
CA ALA A 35 12.79 -5.73 -26.93
C ALA A 35 11.89 -4.63 -26.34
N ARG A 36 11.69 -4.61 -25.02
CA ARG A 36 10.95 -3.56 -24.31
C ARG A 36 11.79 -2.28 -24.14
N ILE A 37 13.09 -2.41 -23.85
CA ILE A 37 14.05 -1.29 -23.76
C ILE A 37 14.21 -0.59 -25.13
N ASN A 38 14.26 -1.34 -26.23
CA ASN A 38 14.36 -0.76 -27.58
C ASN A 38 13.11 0.01 -28.02
N LYS A 39 11.95 -0.27 -27.42
CA LYS A 39 10.70 0.44 -27.73
C LYS A 39 10.61 1.80 -27.02
N ILE A 40 11.29 1.94 -25.89
CA ILE A 40 11.39 3.18 -25.09
C ILE A 40 12.43 4.14 -25.68
N THR A 41 13.55 3.59 -26.17
CA THR A 41 14.68 4.39 -26.69
C THR A 41 14.47 4.99 -28.10
N HIS A 42 13.43 4.59 -28.84
CA HIS A 42 13.22 5.02 -30.24
C HIS A 42 12.16 6.11 -30.48
N LYS A 43 11.71 6.84 -29.47
CA LYS A 43 10.93 8.08 -29.66
C LYS A 43 11.62 9.27 -29.02
N HIS A 44 12.65 9.79 -29.69
CA HIS A 44 13.34 11.02 -29.31
C HIS A 44 12.88 12.18 -30.20
N ASP A 45 12.22 13.17 -29.60
CA ASP A 45 12.23 14.56 -30.06
C ASP A 45 12.21 15.51 -28.84
N GLY A 46 13.40 15.88 -28.34
CA GLY A 46 13.57 16.83 -27.23
C GLY A 46 13.25 16.32 -25.82
N GLU A 47 13.29 17.25 -24.83
CA GLU A 47 13.10 17.02 -23.37
C GLU A 47 11.66 16.63 -22.96
N ASN A 48 10.79 16.26 -23.88
CA ASN A 48 9.38 15.93 -23.60
C ASN A 48 9.03 14.51 -24.00
N TYR A 49 8.35 13.78 -23.12
CA TYR A 49 7.64 12.55 -23.44
C TYR A 49 6.20 12.86 -23.83
N TYR A 50 5.66 12.10 -24.80
CA TYR A 50 4.23 12.01 -25.05
C TYR A 50 3.75 10.68 -24.47
N ASN A 51 2.87 10.74 -23.47
CA ASN A 51 2.24 9.53 -22.93
C ASN A 51 1.26 8.92 -23.97
N GLY A 52 0.76 7.71 -23.72
CA GLY A 52 -0.11 6.95 -24.62
C GLY A 52 -1.45 7.63 -24.96
N ILE A 53 -1.76 8.78 -24.36
CA ILE A 53 -2.97 9.60 -24.56
C ILE A 53 -2.66 11.00 -25.11
N GLY A 54 -1.41 11.28 -25.50
CA GLY A 54 -1.01 12.52 -26.19
C GLY A 54 -0.78 13.73 -25.28
N GLY A 55 -0.75 13.56 -23.97
CA GLY A 55 -0.37 14.58 -23.00
C GLY A 55 1.15 14.70 -22.84
N ARG A 56 1.63 15.93 -22.60
CA ARG A 56 3.02 16.17 -22.17
C ARG A 56 3.12 15.85 -20.68
N ALA A 57 3.97 14.90 -20.33
CA ALA A 57 4.39 14.63 -18.95
C ALA A 57 5.93 14.68 -18.89
N SER A 58 6.46 15.22 -17.80
CA SER A 58 7.88 15.20 -17.50
C SER A 58 8.34 13.78 -17.15
N VAL A 59 9.64 13.51 -17.31
CA VAL A 59 10.23 12.20 -16.96
C VAL A 59 10.02 11.89 -15.47
N GLU A 60 10.03 12.91 -14.61
CA GLU A 60 9.76 12.76 -13.17
C GLU A 60 8.28 12.38 -12.90
N GLU A 61 7.32 12.99 -13.59
CA GLU A 61 5.89 12.64 -13.44
C GLU A 61 5.59 11.22 -13.93
N GLU A 62 6.24 10.78 -15.01
CA GLU A 62 6.07 9.42 -15.53
C GLU A 62 6.76 8.37 -14.63
N LEU A 63 7.92 8.71 -14.06
CA LEU A 63 8.57 7.87 -13.04
C LEU A 63 7.74 7.81 -11.75
N ASP A 64 7.21 8.93 -11.27
CA ASP A 64 6.33 8.97 -10.10
C ASP A 64 5.05 8.15 -10.37
N TYR A 65 4.46 8.25 -11.56
CA TYR A 65 3.32 7.42 -11.97
C TYR A 65 3.67 5.93 -12.04
N MET A 66 4.83 5.58 -12.60
CA MET A 66 5.29 4.19 -12.65
C MET A 66 5.61 3.66 -11.25
N ILE A 67 6.27 4.44 -10.39
CA ILE A 67 6.52 4.08 -8.99
C ILE A 67 5.18 3.89 -8.29
N LEU A 68 4.23 4.82 -8.35
CA LEU A 68 2.88 4.66 -7.80
C LEU A 68 2.20 3.36 -8.28
N LYS A 69 2.30 3.05 -9.57
CA LYS A 69 1.68 1.89 -10.20
C LYS A 69 2.35 0.57 -9.83
N TYR A 70 3.67 0.55 -9.63
CA TYR A 70 4.45 -0.65 -9.31
C TYR A 70 4.65 -0.86 -7.81
N THR A 71 4.58 0.20 -7.00
CA THR A 71 4.72 0.13 -5.55
C THR A 71 3.39 0.16 -4.81
N GLY A 72 2.24 0.27 -5.50
CA GLY A 72 0.93 0.28 -4.84
C GLY A 72 0.77 1.45 -3.86
N ASN A 73 1.29 2.63 -4.23
CA ASN A 73 1.39 3.82 -3.37
C ASN A 73 2.43 3.74 -2.22
N LEU A 74 3.41 2.84 -2.23
CA LEU A 74 4.51 2.92 -1.26
C LEU A 74 5.40 4.15 -1.54
N PRO A 75 5.91 4.82 -0.49
CA PRO A 75 6.76 6.00 -0.60
C PRO A 75 8.08 5.70 -1.34
N ASP A 76 8.52 6.65 -2.15
CA ASP A 76 9.75 6.61 -2.96
C ASP A 76 11.02 6.50 -2.07
N PRO A 77 11.86 5.46 -2.24
CA PRO A 77 13.05 5.22 -1.43
C PRO A 77 14.18 6.25 -1.64
N ASP A 78 14.25 6.94 -2.78
CA ASP A 78 15.23 8.03 -3.00
C ASP A 78 14.82 9.34 -2.27
N ARG A 79 13.67 9.34 -1.58
CA ARG A 79 13.16 10.47 -0.76
C ARG A 79 13.28 10.25 0.75
N GLY A 80 13.76 9.09 1.21
CA GLY A 80 13.76 8.69 2.63
C GLY A 80 14.91 9.23 3.49
N ILE A 81 16.06 9.52 2.89
CA ILE A 81 17.28 9.96 3.59
C ILE A 81 17.68 11.32 3.03
N VAL A 82 17.89 12.31 3.90
CA VAL A 82 18.05 13.69 3.48
C VAL A 82 19.28 14.34 4.11
N ASP A 83 19.95 15.15 3.30
CA ASP A 83 21.01 16.08 3.69
C ASP A 83 20.58 17.01 4.85
N SER A 84 21.55 17.49 5.63
CA SER A 84 21.38 18.29 6.85
C SER A 84 20.59 19.59 6.65
N ASP A 85 20.49 20.08 5.41
CA ASP A 85 19.97 21.40 5.09
C ASP A 85 18.45 21.45 4.85
N THR A 86 17.74 20.33 4.93
CA THR A 86 16.27 20.32 4.75
C THR A 86 15.55 20.77 6.03
N GLU A 87 14.58 21.66 5.89
CA GLU A 87 13.75 22.11 7.00
C GLU A 87 12.80 20.98 7.44
N MET A 88 12.83 20.66 8.73
CA MET A 88 11.90 19.72 9.37
C MET A 88 10.72 20.49 9.96
N ASP A 89 9.63 19.79 10.27
CA ASP A 89 8.46 20.37 10.92
C ASP A 89 8.88 21.12 12.20
N PRO A 90 8.57 22.42 12.31
CA PRO A 90 8.91 23.21 13.49
C PRO A 90 8.07 22.83 14.73
N ASN A 91 6.97 22.08 14.59
CA ASN A 91 6.13 21.62 15.69
C ASN A 91 5.84 20.10 15.56
N PRO A 92 6.86 19.25 15.70
CA PRO A 92 6.68 17.81 15.60
C PRO A 92 5.91 17.25 16.80
N SER A 93 5.32 16.05 16.64
CA SER A 93 4.88 15.23 17.75
C SER A 93 6.10 14.69 18.51
N GLU A 94 6.12 14.83 19.83
CA GLU A 94 7.22 14.33 20.66
C GLU A 94 6.82 12.98 21.29
N VAL A 95 7.64 11.96 21.05
CA VAL A 95 7.54 10.66 21.69
C VAL A 95 8.38 10.69 22.98
N ASP A 96 7.69 10.75 24.12
CA ASP A 96 8.31 10.75 25.46
C ASP A 96 8.89 9.38 25.88
N GLU A 97 8.58 8.32 25.13
CA GLU A 97 8.98 6.96 25.44
C GLU A 97 10.40 6.64 24.92
N ASP A 98 11.27 6.11 25.79
CA ASP A 98 12.60 5.61 25.39
C ASP A 98 12.46 4.27 24.65
N ILE A 99 12.84 4.26 23.39
CA ILE A 99 12.76 3.10 22.49
C ILE A 99 13.95 2.15 22.68
N GLY A 100 15.11 2.65 23.14
CA GLY A 100 16.34 1.85 23.21
C GLY A 100 16.70 1.21 21.86
N GLU A 101 16.94 -0.10 21.83
CA GLU A 101 17.28 -0.87 20.62
C GLU A 101 16.11 -1.75 20.12
N ASP A 102 14.89 -1.57 20.65
CA ASP A 102 13.74 -2.44 20.40
C ASP A 102 12.97 -2.00 19.13
N LEU A 103 13.17 -2.73 18.03
CA LEU A 103 12.55 -2.44 16.74
C LEU A 103 11.04 -2.74 16.71
N ASP A 104 10.57 -3.72 17.47
CA ASP A 104 9.13 -4.04 17.53
C ASP A 104 8.39 -2.93 18.29
N LYS A 105 9.01 -2.45 19.37
CA LYS A 105 8.54 -1.27 20.09
C LYS A 105 8.53 -0.02 19.20
N LEU A 106 9.61 0.24 18.45
CA LEU A 106 9.67 1.35 17.50
C LEU A 106 8.54 1.26 16.46
N LYS A 107 8.30 0.06 15.92
CA LYS A 107 7.22 -0.19 14.95
C LYS A 107 5.84 0.13 15.52
N GLN A 108 5.57 -0.29 16.75
CA GLN A 108 4.33 -0.01 17.47
C GLN A 108 4.13 1.51 17.68
N VAL A 109 5.15 2.18 18.23
CA VAL A 109 5.12 3.63 18.52
C VAL A 109 4.86 4.43 17.25
N LEU A 110 5.60 4.16 16.16
CA LEU A 110 5.41 4.88 14.91
C LEU A 110 4.03 4.61 14.28
N ALA A 111 3.50 3.39 14.40
CA ALA A 111 2.15 3.08 13.94
C ALA A 111 1.08 3.89 14.71
N ASP A 112 1.26 4.03 16.02
CA ASP A 112 0.35 4.80 16.87
C ASP A 112 0.42 6.31 16.59
N GLU A 113 1.61 6.87 16.45
CA GLU A 113 1.80 8.28 16.11
C GLU A 113 1.15 8.65 14.78
N LEU A 114 1.29 7.79 13.75
CA LEU A 114 0.71 8.00 12.42
C LEU A 114 -0.82 8.10 12.43
N LYS A 115 -1.51 7.56 13.44
CA LYS A 115 -2.99 7.66 13.56
C LYS A 115 -3.46 9.10 13.70
N SER A 116 -2.65 9.99 14.28
CA SER A 116 -2.96 11.40 14.48
C SER A 116 -2.74 12.27 13.23
N VAL A 117 -2.21 11.68 12.15
CA VAL A 117 -1.80 12.36 10.92
C VAL A 117 -0.77 13.47 11.21
N PRO A 118 0.39 13.16 11.83
CA PRO A 118 1.41 14.14 12.18
C PRO A 118 2.18 14.59 10.95
N THR A 119 2.68 15.81 10.95
CA THR A 119 3.62 16.32 9.91
C THR A 119 5.08 16.15 10.31
N GLY A 120 5.36 15.99 11.60
CA GLY A 120 6.66 15.56 12.09
C GLY A 120 6.54 14.72 13.35
N ILE A 121 7.53 13.86 13.57
CA ILE A 121 7.66 13.04 14.78
C ILE A 121 9.11 13.14 15.25
N VAL A 122 9.32 13.35 16.55
CA VAL A 122 10.62 13.30 17.19
C VAL A 122 10.61 12.18 18.23
N PHE A 123 11.63 11.33 18.21
CA PHE A 123 11.78 10.26 19.19
C PHE A 123 13.25 10.01 19.53
N HIS A 124 13.48 9.41 20.70
CA HIS A 124 14.81 9.05 21.18
C HIS A 124 14.98 7.53 21.19
N ALA A 125 16.10 7.06 20.69
CA ALA A 125 16.45 5.65 20.68
C ALA A 125 17.97 5.46 20.73
N SER A 126 18.44 4.21 20.74
CA SER A 126 19.86 3.90 20.64
C SER A 126 20.44 4.39 19.31
N ASP A 127 21.68 4.88 19.35
CA ASP A 127 22.47 5.23 18.18
C ASP A 127 22.81 4.03 17.27
N LYS A 128 22.49 2.80 17.70
CA LYS A 128 22.59 1.61 16.87
C LYS A 128 21.43 1.43 15.89
N ILE A 129 20.27 2.03 16.18
CA ILE A 129 19.17 2.07 15.21
C ILE A 129 19.60 2.96 14.04
N THR A 130 19.38 2.48 12.82
CA THR A 130 19.75 3.19 11.59
C THR A 130 18.54 3.87 10.96
N GLU A 131 18.77 4.95 10.22
CA GLU A 131 17.73 5.63 9.43
C GLU A 131 17.08 4.67 8.42
N GLN A 132 17.82 3.67 7.93
CA GLN A 132 17.28 2.63 7.04
C GLN A 132 16.27 1.75 7.78
N GLN A 133 16.54 1.30 9.01
CA GLN A 133 15.59 0.53 9.79
C GLN A 133 14.31 1.33 10.10
N VAL A 134 14.46 2.63 10.38
CA VAL A 134 13.32 3.53 10.56
C VAL A 134 12.53 3.66 9.25
N PHE A 135 13.23 3.78 8.12
CA PHE A 135 12.61 3.83 6.79
C PHE A 135 11.85 2.54 6.47
N ASP A 136 12.43 1.37 6.75
CA ASP A 136 11.80 0.08 6.48
C ASP A 136 10.52 -0.05 7.33
N ILE A 137 10.59 0.27 8.63
CA ILE A 137 9.44 0.27 9.54
C ILE A 137 8.34 1.23 9.07
N LEU A 138 8.69 2.46 8.69
CA LEU A 138 7.71 3.43 8.19
C LEU A 138 7.13 3.01 6.85
N SER A 139 7.91 2.37 5.98
CA SER A 139 7.42 1.86 4.70
C SER A 139 6.44 0.71 4.89
N GLU A 140 6.71 -0.21 5.82
CA GLU A 140 5.78 -1.27 6.21
C GLU A 140 4.51 -0.71 6.85
N ASN A 141 4.66 0.18 7.83
CA ASN A 141 3.51 0.82 8.49
C ASN A 141 2.71 1.66 7.50
N ALA A 142 3.36 2.34 6.55
CA ALA A 142 2.69 3.06 5.47
C ALA A 142 2.02 2.08 4.50
N ALA A 143 2.63 0.96 4.11
CA ALA A 143 1.98 -0.05 3.26
C ALA A 143 0.60 -0.45 3.84
N TYR A 144 0.59 -0.67 5.15
CA TYR A 144 -0.60 -1.07 5.88
C TYR A 144 -1.55 0.11 6.11
N ALA A 145 -1.08 1.21 6.71
CA ALA A 145 -1.90 2.35 7.13
C ALA A 145 -2.33 3.26 5.97
N ASN A 146 -1.52 3.39 4.91
CA ASN A 146 -1.80 4.21 3.73
C ASN A 146 -3.02 3.63 3.03
N GLY A 147 -4.13 4.33 3.13
CA GLY A 147 -5.41 3.94 2.56
C GLY A 147 -6.30 3.05 3.42
N TYR A 148 -5.83 2.47 4.54
CA TYR A 148 -6.71 1.74 5.46
C TYR A 148 -7.75 2.70 6.04
N ASP A 149 -7.31 3.71 6.77
CA ASP A 149 -8.19 4.79 7.24
C ASP A 149 -8.24 6.00 6.28
N GLY A 150 -7.80 5.82 5.03
CA GLY A 150 -7.63 6.96 4.09
C GLY A 150 -6.46 7.89 4.44
N ILE A 151 -5.48 7.41 5.22
CA ILE A 151 -4.17 8.08 5.32
C ILE A 151 -3.58 8.06 3.91
N LEU A 152 -3.19 9.23 3.39
CA LEU A 152 -2.63 9.40 2.04
C LEU A 152 -1.18 9.82 2.16
N LEU A 153 -0.33 8.93 2.67
CA LEU A 153 1.09 9.21 2.82
C LEU A 153 1.76 9.29 1.43
N LYS A 154 2.57 10.32 1.22
CA LYS A 154 3.30 10.57 -0.03
C LYS A 154 4.78 10.27 0.09
N SER A 155 5.39 10.75 1.18
CA SER A 155 6.81 10.53 1.47
C SER A 155 7.06 10.83 2.93
N PHE A 156 8.14 10.28 3.46
CA PHE A 156 8.68 10.68 4.74
C PHE A 156 10.20 10.82 4.62
N ARG A 157 10.79 11.57 5.55
CA ARG A 157 12.23 11.81 5.64
C ARG A 157 12.67 11.56 7.07
N CYS A 158 13.82 10.95 7.26
CA CYS A 158 14.41 10.75 8.58
C CYS A 158 15.75 11.48 8.68
N ARG A 159 15.96 12.19 9.79
CA ARG A 159 17.25 12.70 10.22
C ARG A 159 17.59 12.11 11.57
N LYS A 160 18.81 11.60 11.71
CA LYS A 160 19.37 11.15 12.97
C LYS A 160 20.43 12.12 13.47
N THR A 161 20.38 12.45 14.76
CA THR A 161 21.39 13.25 15.45
C THR A 161 21.90 12.45 16.64
N ALA A 162 23.20 12.12 16.65
CA ALA A 162 23.81 11.44 17.78
C ALA A 162 23.78 12.33 19.04
N ILE A 163 23.46 11.71 20.17
CA ILE A 163 23.45 12.29 21.52
C ILE A 163 24.53 11.56 22.36
N GLU A 164 24.84 12.07 23.55
CA GLU A 164 25.72 11.41 24.49
C GLU A 164 25.22 10.01 24.90
N ASP A 165 26.16 9.18 25.39
CA ASP A 165 25.91 7.85 25.96
C ASP A 165 25.29 6.80 25.02
N GLY A 166 25.54 6.90 23.71
CA GLY A 166 25.08 5.90 22.73
C GLY A 166 23.59 6.03 22.38
N ASN A 167 23.02 7.21 22.57
CA ASN A 167 21.66 7.56 22.19
C ASN A 167 21.66 8.44 20.94
N ALA A 168 20.52 8.50 20.26
CA ALA A 168 20.28 9.39 19.15
C ALA A 168 18.85 9.91 19.18
N GLU A 169 18.67 11.15 18.73
CA GLU A 169 17.38 11.71 18.38
C GLU A 169 17.11 11.47 16.90
N PHE A 170 15.89 11.04 16.59
CA PHE A 170 15.39 10.87 15.24
C PHE A 170 14.27 11.87 14.99
N GLN A 171 14.42 12.65 13.93
CA GLN A 171 13.41 13.59 13.45
C GLN A 171 12.83 13.06 12.14
N LEU A 172 11.53 12.86 12.13
CA LEU A 172 10.76 12.45 10.96
C LEU A 172 9.99 13.65 10.42
N GLN A 173 10.09 13.87 9.11
CA GLN A 173 9.17 14.73 8.37
C GLN A 173 8.24 13.84 7.56
N ILE A 174 6.93 14.01 7.71
CA ILE A 174 5.91 13.26 7.00
C ILE A 174 5.18 14.19 6.04
N ASN A 175 5.03 13.75 4.80
CA ASN A 175 4.32 14.48 3.75
C ASN A 175 3.17 13.62 3.23
N TYR A 176 2.00 14.23 3.12
CA TYR A 176 0.79 13.60 2.61
C TYR A 176 0.51 14.04 1.17
N GLN A 177 -0.30 13.26 0.45
CA GLN A 177 -0.71 13.57 -0.93
C GLN A 177 -1.70 14.75 -0.96
N ARG A 178 -2.48 14.90 0.11
CA ARG A 178 -3.41 16.01 0.36
C ARG A 178 -2.96 16.82 1.57
N ASN A 179 -3.57 17.97 1.82
CA ASN A 179 -3.25 18.73 3.03
C ASN A 179 -3.73 17.97 4.28
N VAL A 180 -3.08 18.22 5.42
CA VAL A 180 -3.30 17.46 6.67
C VAL A 180 -4.74 17.52 7.14
N GLU A 181 -5.39 18.68 7.01
CA GLU A 181 -6.77 18.85 7.45
C GLU A 181 -7.75 18.03 6.60
N GLU A 182 -7.53 17.98 5.28
CA GLU A 182 -8.27 17.09 4.39
C GLU A 182 -8.05 15.62 4.73
N VAL A 183 -6.82 15.19 5.02
CA VAL A 183 -6.54 13.80 5.42
C VAL A 183 -7.25 13.45 6.72
N LYS A 184 -7.25 14.36 7.71
CA LYS A 184 -8.02 14.19 8.96
C LYS A 184 -9.52 14.08 8.71
N GLN A 185 -10.06 14.88 7.80
CA GLN A 185 -11.47 14.81 7.41
C GLN A 185 -11.82 13.51 6.67
N ILE A 186 -10.93 13.04 5.78
CA ILE A 186 -11.05 11.75 5.10
C ILE A 186 -11.12 10.62 6.13
N LYS A 187 -10.15 10.57 7.05
CA LYS A 187 -10.11 9.58 8.14
C LYS A 187 -11.37 9.62 9.00
N ALA A 188 -11.81 10.80 9.42
CA ALA A 188 -13.03 10.94 10.22
C ALA A 188 -14.29 10.44 9.47
N LYS A 189 -14.36 10.67 8.15
CA LYS A 189 -15.47 10.16 7.33
C LYS A 189 -15.41 8.65 7.17
N VAL A 190 -14.23 8.05 6.97
CA VAL A 190 -14.06 6.59 6.93
C VAL A 190 -14.62 5.97 8.21
N VAL A 191 -14.16 6.41 9.39
CA VAL A 191 -14.64 5.89 10.68
C VAL A 191 -16.16 6.01 10.80
N LYS A 192 -16.71 7.19 10.51
CA LYS A 192 -18.15 7.44 10.59
C LYS A 192 -18.96 6.52 9.66
N GLU A 193 -18.51 6.33 8.43
CA GLU A 193 -19.23 5.47 7.49
C GLU A 193 -19.03 3.99 7.82
N THR A 194 -17.87 3.57 8.35
CA THR A 194 -17.67 2.23 8.92
C THR A 194 -18.73 1.94 9.99
N ASP A 195 -18.90 2.83 10.98
CA ASP A 195 -19.93 2.68 12.03
C ASP A 195 -21.34 2.52 11.42
N ALA A 196 -21.67 3.37 10.44
CA ALA A 196 -22.97 3.32 9.76
C ALA A 196 -23.20 2.00 9.00
N VAL A 197 -22.15 1.43 8.41
CA VAL A 197 -22.20 0.14 7.73
C VAL A 197 -22.38 -0.99 8.74
N MET A 198 -21.63 -0.99 9.84
CA MET A 198 -21.74 -2.00 10.89
C MET A 198 -23.15 -2.02 11.51
N ASP A 199 -23.72 -0.84 11.80
CA ASP A 199 -25.10 -0.68 12.26
C ASP A 199 -26.14 -1.22 11.26
N LYS A 200 -25.89 -1.02 9.95
CA LYS A 200 -26.75 -1.51 8.87
C LYS A 200 -26.69 -3.03 8.75
N LEU A 201 -25.49 -3.60 8.85
CA LEU A 201 -25.25 -5.03 8.67
C LEU A 201 -25.76 -5.87 9.85
N LYS A 202 -25.77 -5.32 11.07
CA LYS A 202 -26.26 -5.98 12.29
C LYS A 202 -25.63 -7.35 12.50
N LEU A 203 -24.30 -7.37 12.54
CA LEU A 203 -23.49 -8.60 12.54
C LEU A 203 -23.47 -9.34 13.89
N ASP A 204 -24.04 -8.76 14.94
CA ASP A 204 -24.09 -9.35 16.27
C ASP A 204 -24.81 -10.70 16.28
N GLY A 205 -24.17 -11.71 16.86
CA GLY A 205 -24.70 -13.07 16.98
C GLY A 205 -24.67 -13.90 15.69
N MET A 206 -24.16 -13.35 14.59
CA MET A 206 -23.91 -14.10 13.34
C MET A 206 -22.65 -14.95 13.46
N SER A 207 -22.62 -16.09 12.75
CA SER A 207 -21.38 -16.85 12.53
C SER A 207 -20.38 -16.08 11.68
N ASP A 208 -19.10 -16.39 11.77
CA ASP A 208 -18.06 -15.74 10.95
C ASP A 208 -18.35 -15.86 9.44
N TYR A 209 -18.87 -17.01 9.01
CA TYR A 209 -19.35 -17.18 7.63
C TYR A 209 -20.45 -16.18 7.25
N GLU A 210 -21.46 -16.01 8.10
CA GLU A 210 -22.57 -15.09 7.85
C GLU A 210 -22.09 -13.63 7.83
N LYS A 211 -21.17 -13.27 8.72
CA LYS A 211 -20.53 -11.95 8.76
C LYS A 211 -19.80 -11.66 7.45
N VAL A 212 -18.86 -12.53 7.06
CA VAL A 212 -18.04 -12.34 5.84
C VAL A 212 -18.91 -12.34 4.58
N LYS A 213 -19.97 -13.16 4.55
CA LYS A 213 -20.95 -13.18 3.46
C LYS A 213 -21.75 -11.87 3.38
N ALA A 214 -22.18 -11.32 4.51
CA ALA A 214 -22.90 -10.06 4.58
C ALA A 214 -22.02 -8.89 4.13
N ILE A 215 -20.76 -8.85 4.58
CA ILE A 215 -19.75 -7.88 4.16
C ILE A 215 -19.50 -7.96 2.65
N ASN A 216 -19.25 -9.17 2.13
CA ASN A 216 -19.04 -9.38 0.69
C ASN A 216 -20.23 -8.85 -0.13
N THR A 217 -21.45 -9.18 0.30
CA THR A 217 -22.68 -8.75 -0.39
C THR A 217 -22.80 -7.22 -0.35
N TYR A 218 -22.59 -6.60 0.81
CA TYR A 218 -22.66 -5.15 0.95
C TYR A 218 -21.67 -4.45 0.03
N LEU A 219 -20.39 -4.80 0.07
CA LEU A 219 -19.37 -4.15 -0.77
C LEU A 219 -19.64 -4.37 -2.27
N CYS A 220 -20.08 -5.57 -2.66
CA CYS A 220 -20.52 -5.87 -4.01
C CYS A 220 -21.73 -5.03 -4.46
N ASP A 221 -22.64 -4.67 -3.55
CA ASP A 221 -23.87 -3.94 -3.86
C ASP A 221 -23.69 -2.42 -3.80
N THR A 222 -22.65 -1.92 -3.14
CA THR A 222 -22.49 -0.48 -2.87
C THR A 222 -21.24 0.15 -3.43
N VAL A 223 -20.25 -0.63 -3.87
CA VAL A 223 -19.01 -0.08 -4.45
C VAL A 223 -18.96 -0.44 -5.93
N GLU A 224 -18.55 0.52 -6.76
CA GLU A 224 -18.34 0.30 -8.18
C GLU A 224 -16.86 0.45 -8.55
N TYR A 225 -16.37 -0.42 -9.43
CA TYR A 225 -15.04 -0.27 -10.00
C TYR A 225 -15.02 0.89 -11.01
N PRO A 226 -14.17 1.92 -10.84
CA PRO A 226 -14.15 3.09 -11.72
C PRO A 226 -13.81 2.71 -13.17
N ALA A 227 -14.60 3.23 -14.12
CA ALA A 227 -14.55 2.81 -15.52
C ALA A 227 -13.33 3.32 -16.30
N GLN A 228 -12.64 4.37 -15.81
CA GLN A 228 -11.56 5.03 -16.54
C GLN A 228 -10.38 5.37 -15.64
N GLU A 229 -9.19 5.18 -16.19
CA GLU A 229 -7.93 5.65 -15.62
C GLU A 229 -7.64 7.13 -16.04
N PRO A 230 -6.84 7.88 -15.26
CA PRO A 230 -6.26 7.50 -13.97
C PRO A 230 -7.33 7.48 -12.86
N TYR A 231 -7.18 6.54 -11.93
CA TYR A 231 -8.04 6.47 -10.75
C TYR A 231 -7.72 7.60 -9.77
N SER A 232 -8.72 7.98 -8.97
CA SER A 232 -8.53 8.92 -7.88
C SER A 232 -7.54 8.33 -6.86
N ASP A 233 -6.74 9.17 -6.22
CA ASP A 233 -5.86 8.76 -5.12
C ASP A 233 -6.64 8.02 -4.02
N VAL A 234 -7.86 8.46 -3.73
CA VAL A 234 -8.73 7.83 -2.73
C VAL A 234 -9.40 6.54 -3.20
N SER A 235 -9.41 6.23 -4.51
CA SER A 235 -9.94 4.94 -5.02
C SER A 235 -9.11 3.75 -4.52
N HIS A 236 -7.89 3.99 -4.06
CA HIS A 236 -6.98 3.01 -3.47
C HIS A 236 -7.14 2.86 -1.95
N THR A 237 -8.22 3.39 -1.38
CA THR A 237 -8.43 3.51 0.07
C THR A 237 -9.84 3.08 0.48
N ALA A 238 -10.07 2.82 1.76
CA ALA A 238 -11.42 2.58 2.27
C ALA A 238 -12.35 3.80 2.10
N TYR A 239 -11.81 5.02 1.98
CA TYR A 239 -12.62 6.20 1.65
C TYR A 239 -13.29 6.07 0.28
N GLY A 240 -12.57 5.56 -0.72
CA GLY A 240 -13.12 5.26 -2.03
C GLY A 240 -14.33 4.31 -1.93
N SER A 241 -14.23 3.29 -1.09
CA SER A 241 -15.29 2.30 -0.89
C SER A 241 -16.48 2.82 -0.09
N PHE A 242 -16.24 3.37 1.11
CA PHE A 242 -17.31 3.75 2.04
C PHE A 242 -17.96 5.10 1.73
N VAL A 243 -17.20 6.05 1.16
CA VAL A 243 -17.66 7.43 1.00
C VAL A 243 -17.92 7.77 -0.47
N GLU A 244 -17.00 7.44 -1.37
CA GLU A 244 -17.18 7.71 -2.81
C GLU A 244 -17.94 6.62 -3.54
N HIS A 245 -18.06 5.43 -2.94
CA HIS A 245 -18.63 4.23 -3.57
C HIS A 245 -17.95 3.88 -4.91
N SER A 246 -16.67 4.24 -5.05
CA SER A 246 -15.86 4.10 -6.26
C SER A 246 -14.41 3.79 -5.88
N ALA A 247 -14.03 2.52 -6.00
CA ALA A 247 -12.73 2.03 -5.55
C ALA A 247 -12.14 1.00 -6.50
N VAL A 248 -10.83 0.80 -6.42
CA VAL A 248 -10.14 -0.32 -7.11
C VAL A 248 -9.74 -1.39 -6.11
N CYS A 249 -9.06 -2.45 -6.58
CA CYS A 249 -8.86 -3.69 -5.83
C CYS A 249 -8.39 -3.54 -4.37
N ASP A 250 -7.45 -2.64 -4.10
CA ASP A 250 -6.95 -2.34 -2.75
C ASP A 250 -7.95 -1.54 -1.90
N GLY A 251 -8.72 -0.62 -2.48
CA GLY A 251 -9.82 0.04 -1.79
C GLY A 251 -10.92 -0.94 -1.35
N TYR A 252 -11.25 -1.94 -2.18
CA TYR A 252 -12.16 -3.04 -1.78
C TYR A 252 -11.54 -3.88 -0.67
N ALA A 253 -10.28 -4.29 -0.81
CA ALA A 253 -9.62 -5.16 0.15
C ALA A 253 -9.50 -4.50 1.54
N ARG A 254 -9.19 -3.21 1.58
CA ARG A 254 -9.10 -2.42 2.82
C ARG A 254 -10.46 -2.26 3.49
N ALA A 255 -11.51 -1.98 2.73
CA ALA A 255 -12.87 -1.89 3.27
C ALA A 255 -13.35 -3.24 3.83
N ALA A 256 -13.03 -4.35 3.17
CA ALA A 256 -13.34 -5.68 3.65
C ALA A 256 -12.61 -6.02 4.96
N ASP A 257 -11.34 -5.64 5.05
CA ASP A 257 -10.49 -5.87 6.23
C ASP A 257 -11.01 -5.08 7.45
N ILE A 258 -11.32 -3.79 7.28
CA ILE A 258 -11.92 -2.94 8.33
C ILE A 258 -13.22 -3.53 8.85
N LEU A 259 -14.13 -3.93 7.95
CA LEU A 259 -15.42 -4.51 8.37
C LEU A 259 -15.24 -5.88 9.06
N CYS A 260 -14.21 -6.65 8.70
CA CYS A 260 -13.90 -7.89 9.39
C CYS A 260 -13.32 -7.63 10.79
N GLU A 261 -12.41 -6.67 10.93
CA GLU A 261 -11.85 -6.23 12.21
C GLU A 261 -12.96 -5.81 13.17
N GLU A 262 -13.87 -4.91 12.74
CA GLU A 262 -15.02 -4.46 13.52
C GLU A 262 -16.01 -5.61 13.83
N ALA A 263 -16.09 -6.61 12.97
CA ALA A 263 -16.92 -7.81 13.20
C ALA A 263 -16.24 -8.88 14.07
N GLY A 264 -14.98 -8.67 14.48
CA GLY A 264 -14.17 -9.63 15.24
C GLY A 264 -13.77 -10.87 14.44
N VAL A 265 -13.62 -10.75 13.12
CA VAL A 265 -13.19 -11.82 12.21
C VAL A 265 -11.77 -11.52 11.73
N ASN A 266 -10.85 -12.47 11.92
CA ASN A 266 -9.47 -12.28 11.46
C ASN A 266 -9.43 -12.23 9.93
N CYS A 267 -8.89 -11.14 9.40
CA CYS A 267 -8.71 -10.90 7.98
C CYS A 267 -7.31 -10.30 7.75
N GLN A 268 -6.75 -10.53 6.56
CA GLN A 268 -5.47 -9.98 6.12
C GLN A 268 -5.58 -9.55 4.66
N ILE A 269 -5.01 -8.40 4.31
CA ILE A 269 -4.87 -7.97 2.92
C ILE A 269 -3.69 -8.70 2.29
N VAL A 270 -3.94 -9.34 1.16
CA VAL A 270 -2.91 -9.99 0.34
C VAL A 270 -2.61 -9.09 -0.86
N ILE A 271 -1.32 -8.81 -1.07
CA ILE A 271 -0.82 -8.09 -2.24
C ILE A 271 -0.11 -9.09 -3.16
N GLY A 272 -0.41 -9.02 -4.45
CA GLY A 272 0.22 -9.87 -5.45
C GLY A 272 -0.01 -9.35 -6.86
N GLU A 273 0.02 -10.26 -7.82
CA GLU A 273 -0.17 -9.98 -9.23
C GLU A 273 -1.24 -10.88 -9.85
N VAL A 274 -1.94 -10.34 -10.84
CA VAL A 274 -2.79 -11.15 -11.73
C VAL A 274 -1.97 -11.58 -12.95
N ARG A 275 -2.14 -12.84 -13.39
CA ARG A 275 -1.32 -13.44 -14.46
C ARG A 275 -1.43 -12.74 -15.82
N ASN A 276 -2.52 -12.02 -16.06
CA ASN A 276 -2.73 -11.19 -17.25
C ASN A 276 -2.10 -9.78 -17.14
N GLY A 277 -1.41 -9.49 -16.04
CA GLY A 277 -0.60 -8.30 -15.81
C GLY A 277 -1.25 -7.29 -14.85
N GLY A 278 -0.44 -6.71 -13.98
CA GLY A 278 -0.84 -5.70 -13.00
C GLY A 278 -0.78 -6.22 -11.56
N GLY A 279 -0.45 -5.31 -10.64
CA GLY A 279 -0.62 -5.55 -9.20
C GLY A 279 -2.10 -5.69 -8.86
N HIS A 280 -2.39 -6.49 -7.84
CA HIS A 280 -3.75 -6.73 -7.37
C HIS A 280 -3.76 -6.99 -5.86
N ALA A 281 -4.83 -6.55 -5.21
CA ALA A 281 -5.04 -6.73 -3.78
C ALA A 281 -6.37 -7.45 -3.52
N TRP A 282 -6.37 -8.33 -2.52
CA TRP A 282 -7.56 -9.07 -2.07
C TRP A 282 -7.39 -9.45 -0.60
N ASN A 283 -8.25 -10.31 -0.05
CA ASN A 283 -8.24 -10.68 1.36
C ASN A 283 -8.01 -12.18 1.58
N LEU A 284 -7.44 -12.50 2.73
CA LEU A 284 -7.42 -13.82 3.34
C LEU A 284 -8.16 -13.73 4.67
N VAL A 285 -9.14 -14.61 4.90
CA VAL A 285 -10.04 -14.52 6.07
C VAL A 285 -10.11 -15.84 6.81
N GLN A 286 -10.13 -15.80 8.14
CA GLN A 286 -10.13 -16.99 8.99
C GLN A 286 -11.56 -17.34 9.43
N LEU A 287 -11.99 -18.56 9.12
CA LEU A 287 -13.26 -19.13 9.55
C LEU A 287 -13.01 -20.51 10.16
N ASP A 288 -13.59 -20.78 11.33
CA ASP A 288 -13.49 -22.07 12.02
C ASP A 288 -12.04 -22.57 12.18
N GLY A 289 -11.10 -21.64 12.42
CA GLY A 289 -9.67 -21.92 12.59
C GLY A 289 -8.92 -22.27 11.30
N GLN A 290 -9.52 -22.07 10.12
CA GLN A 290 -8.89 -22.26 8.82
C GLN A 290 -8.92 -20.96 8.01
N TRP A 291 -7.91 -20.73 7.18
CA TRP A 291 -7.82 -19.54 6.34
C TRP A 291 -8.42 -19.80 4.96
N TYR A 292 -9.05 -18.79 4.38
CA TYR A 292 -9.67 -18.87 3.06
C TYR A 292 -9.37 -17.61 2.27
N GLN A 293 -9.13 -17.78 0.99
CA GLN A 293 -8.95 -16.69 0.04
C GLN A 293 -10.30 -16.06 -0.28
N TRP A 294 -10.34 -14.74 -0.33
CA TRP A 294 -11.55 -13.96 -0.53
C TRP A 294 -11.25 -12.70 -1.35
N ASP A 295 -11.78 -12.63 -2.56
CA ASP A 295 -11.65 -11.44 -3.40
C ASP A 295 -13.03 -10.81 -3.67
N VAL A 296 -13.34 -9.77 -2.89
CA VAL A 296 -14.59 -9.00 -3.04
C VAL A 296 -14.64 -8.24 -4.36
N CYS A 297 -13.52 -7.68 -4.81
CA CYS A 297 -13.44 -6.89 -6.04
C CYS A 297 -13.80 -7.73 -7.27
N TRP A 298 -13.28 -8.96 -7.36
CA TRP A 298 -13.62 -9.88 -8.44
C TRP A 298 -14.94 -10.59 -8.25
N ASN A 299 -15.46 -10.69 -7.02
CA ASN A 299 -16.85 -11.07 -6.81
C ASN A 299 -17.82 -10.00 -7.34
N ASP A 300 -17.45 -8.71 -7.30
CA ASP A 300 -18.29 -7.64 -7.80
C ASP A 300 -18.47 -7.70 -9.33
N GLY A 301 -17.35 -7.72 -10.05
CA GLY A 301 -17.33 -7.80 -11.53
C GLY A 301 -17.44 -9.21 -12.12
N GLY A 302 -17.51 -10.24 -11.28
CA GLY A 302 -17.44 -11.65 -11.68
C GLY A 302 -18.74 -12.21 -12.25
N SER A 303 -18.68 -13.47 -12.69
CA SER A 303 -19.87 -14.20 -13.19
C SER A 303 -20.91 -14.46 -12.09
N SER A 304 -20.47 -14.41 -10.84
CA SER A 304 -21.30 -14.46 -9.64
C SER A 304 -20.62 -13.70 -8.50
N ARG A 305 -21.42 -13.22 -7.53
CA ARG A 305 -20.93 -12.57 -6.30
C ARG A 305 -20.18 -13.52 -5.34
N ARG A 306 -19.84 -14.73 -5.77
CA ARG A 306 -19.23 -15.79 -4.95
C ARG A 306 -18.14 -16.61 -5.66
N GLU A 307 -17.71 -16.21 -6.85
CA GLU A 307 -16.71 -16.96 -7.62
C GLU A 307 -15.37 -17.06 -6.87
N TYR A 308 -14.99 -15.99 -6.17
CA TYR A 308 -13.77 -15.86 -5.37
C TYR A 308 -14.10 -15.74 -3.87
N PHE A 309 -15.22 -16.31 -3.43
CA PHE A 309 -15.66 -16.26 -2.04
C PHE A 309 -15.26 -17.52 -1.27
N LEU A 310 -14.39 -17.36 -0.28
CA LEU A 310 -13.93 -18.42 0.63
C LEU A 310 -13.33 -19.64 -0.10
N VAL A 311 -12.42 -19.35 -1.03
CA VAL A 311 -11.74 -20.34 -1.88
C VAL A 311 -10.34 -20.68 -1.32
N THR A 312 -9.64 -21.59 -1.98
CA THR A 312 -8.30 -22.04 -1.57
C THR A 312 -7.19 -21.32 -2.33
N ASP A 313 -5.95 -21.42 -1.83
CA ASP A 313 -4.74 -20.96 -2.53
C ASP A 313 -4.65 -21.63 -3.89
N ALA A 314 -4.89 -22.95 -3.97
CA ALA A 314 -4.86 -23.69 -5.22
C ALA A 314 -5.89 -23.18 -6.25
N PHE A 315 -7.00 -22.58 -5.81
CA PHE A 315 -7.93 -21.90 -6.69
C PHE A 315 -7.36 -20.55 -7.16
N MET A 316 -6.89 -19.71 -6.25
CA MET A 316 -6.34 -18.38 -6.55
C MET A 316 -5.08 -18.43 -7.42
N GLU A 317 -4.23 -19.43 -7.22
CA GLU A 317 -2.99 -19.66 -7.98
C GLU A 317 -3.25 -19.86 -9.48
N LYS A 318 -4.48 -20.21 -9.89
CA LYS A 318 -4.83 -20.35 -11.31
C LYS A 318 -4.76 -19.01 -12.05
N SER A 319 -5.03 -17.91 -11.37
CA SER A 319 -5.09 -16.56 -11.96
C SER A 319 -4.13 -15.57 -11.33
N ARG A 320 -3.53 -15.86 -10.17
CA ARG A 320 -2.65 -14.93 -9.43
C ARG A 320 -1.36 -15.55 -8.94
N THR A 321 -0.46 -14.67 -8.50
CA THR A 321 0.77 -14.98 -7.78
C THR A 321 0.96 -13.98 -6.63
N TRP A 322 1.43 -14.46 -5.48
CA TRP A 322 1.77 -13.64 -4.31
C TRP A 322 2.88 -14.36 -3.53
N ASP A 323 3.55 -13.64 -2.63
CA ASP A 323 4.50 -14.27 -1.73
C ASP A 323 3.77 -15.03 -0.62
N LYS A 324 3.85 -16.36 -0.67
CA LYS A 324 3.16 -17.23 0.29
C LYS A 324 3.90 -17.36 1.61
N THR A 325 5.13 -16.86 1.74
CA THR A 325 5.84 -16.90 3.03
C THR A 325 5.30 -15.87 4.01
N GLU A 326 4.66 -14.82 3.49
CA GLU A 326 4.10 -13.72 4.27
C GLU A 326 2.71 -14.02 4.86
N PHE A 327 2.05 -15.10 4.42
CA PHE A 327 0.65 -15.38 4.76
C PHE A 327 0.44 -16.81 5.25
N PRO A 328 -0.55 -17.06 6.13
CA PRO A 328 -0.93 -18.41 6.51
C PRO A 328 -1.52 -19.15 5.30
N LYS A 329 -1.28 -20.47 5.25
CA LYS A 329 -1.84 -21.32 4.20
C LYS A 329 -3.35 -21.42 4.35
N SER A 330 -4.04 -21.33 3.22
CA SER A 330 -5.48 -21.57 3.18
C SER A 330 -5.82 -23.06 3.42
N ALA A 331 -7.11 -23.31 3.64
CA ALA A 331 -7.69 -24.65 3.64
C ALA A 331 -7.45 -25.39 2.31
N THR A 332 -7.53 -26.72 2.36
CA THR A 332 -7.37 -27.57 1.17
C THR A 332 -8.64 -27.69 0.34
N HIS A 333 -9.79 -27.28 0.88
CA HIS A 333 -11.09 -27.27 0.22
C HIS A 333 -11.75 -25.92 0.44
N SER A 334 -12.51 -25.43 -0.54
CA SER A 334 -13.31 -24.21 -0.36
C SER A 334 -14.32 -24.40 0.77
N TYR A 335 -14.69 -23.31 1.42
CA TYR A 335 -15.62 -23.37 2.55
C TYR A 335 -16.97 -23.93 2.10
N SER A 336 -17.40 -25.02 2.74
CA SER A 336 -18.72 -25.61 2.54
C SER A 336 -19.57 -25.36 3.78
N TYR A 337 -20.57 -24.48 3.66
CA TYR A 337 -21.57 -24.31 4.70
C TYR A 337 -22.51 -25.54 4.68
N ASN A 338 -22.52 -26.31 5.78
CA ASN A 338 -23.37 -27.49 5.94
C ASN A 338 -24.79 -27.11 6.37
#